data_AF-A0A8T6QJ03-F1
#
_entry.id   AF-A0A8T6QJ03-F1
#
_cell.length_a   1.000
_cell.length_b   1.000
_cell.length_c   1.000
_cell.angle_alpha   90.00
_cell.angle_beta   90.00
_cell.angle_gamma   90.00
#
_symmetry.space_group_name_H-M   'P 1'
#
loop_
_entity.id
_entity.type
_entity.pdbx_description
1 polymer ?
#
loop_
_entity_poly.entity_id
_entity_poly.type
_entity_poly.pdbx_seq_one_letter_code
_entity_poly.pdbx_strand_id
1 'polypeptide(L)' 'NPELKALLHQRYEGRGMSKRKMAKLLNERHPDWCYATCRNRIDNWLKLAEFMLCLPMRDAFDADGKEIAG' A
#
# COMPACT_ATOMS: atom_id res chain seq x y z
N ASN A 1 -7.88 2.75 -8.68
CA ASN A 1 -8.32 1.51 -8.01
C ASN A 1 -8.57 1.80 -6.53
N PRO A 2 -9.85 1.87 -6.09
CA PRO A 2 -10.21 2.27 -4.72
C PRO A 2 -9.70 1.30 -3.64
N GLU A 3 -9.61 0.01 -3.93
CA GLU A 3 -9.12 -1.00 -2.98
C GLU A 3 -7.62 -0.84 -2.70
N LEU A 4 -6.82 -0.59 -3.73
CA LEU A 4 -5.38 -0.31 -3.57
C LEU A 4 -5.15 1.00 -2.81
N LYS A 5 -5.99 2.02 -3.05
CA LYS A 5 -5.96 3.28 -2.30
C LYS A 5 -6.25 3.02 -0.82
N ALA A 6 -7.32 2.29 -0.49
CA ALA A 6 -7.66 1.92 0.89
C ALA A 6 -6.55 1.12 1.58
N LEU A 7 -5.86 0.22 0.85
CA LEU A 7 -4.71 -0.53 1.36
C LEU A 7 -3.55 0.38 1.77
N LEU A 8 -3.25 1.40 0.97
CA LEU A 8 -2.21 2.39 1.27
C LEU A 8 -2.59 3.24 2.49
N HIS A 9 -3.84 3.70 2.57
CA HIS A 9 -4.36 4.42 3.74
C HIS A 9 -4.21 3.58 5.02
N GLN A 10 -4.64 2.31 4.99
CA GLN A 10 -4.48 1.40 6.12
C GLN A 10 -3.01 1.18 6.52
N ARG A 11 -2.10 1.13 5.54
CA ARG A 11 -0.68 0.86 5.79
C ARG A 11 0.08 2.08 6.31
N TYR A 12 -0.18 3.25 5.76
CA TYR A 12 0.69 4.42 5.90
C TYR A 12 0.05 5.64 6.59
N GLU A 13 -1.27 5.73 6.76
CA GLU A 13 -1.88 6.87 7.47
C GLU A 13 -1.90 6.73 8.98
N GLY A 14 -1.71 7.87 9.66
CA GLY A 14 -1.68 7.94 11.13
C GLY A 14 -0.52 7.09 11.68
N ARG A 15 -0.83 6.12 12.56
CA ARG A 15 0.16 5.15 13.03
C ARG A 15 0.36 3.97 12.06
N GLY A 16 -0.48 3.87 11.02
CA GLY A 16 -0.50 2.76 10.08
C GLY A 16 -0.82 1.41 10.70
N MET A 17 -1.01 0.41 9.85
CA MET A 17 -1.12 -0.99 10.25
C MET A 17 0.11 -1.78 9.81
N SER A 18 0.56 -2.70 10.67
CA SER A 18 1.57 -3.67 10.25
C SER A 18 0.96 -4.65 9.25
N LYS A 19 1.80 -5.16 8.33
CA LYS A 19 1.40 -6.22 7.38
C LYS A 19 0.78 -7.42 8.09
N ARG A 20 1.30 -7.77 9.28
CA ARG A 20 0.75 -8.82 10.16
C ARG A 20 -0.68 -8.52 10.60
N LYS A 21 -0.96 -7.30 11.05
CA LYS A 21 -2.31 -6.89 11.47
C LYS A 21 -3.28 -6.87 10.29
N MET A 22 -2.84 -6.36 9.14
CA MET A 22 -3.64 -6.36 7.90
C MET A 22 -3.98 -7.78 7.44
N ALA A 23 -3.00 -8.69 7.45
CA ALA A 23 -3.22 -10.09 7.11
C ALA A 23 -4.17 -10.79 8.09
N LYS A 24 -4.11 -10.44 9.39
CA LYS A 24 -5.03 -10.98 10.40
C LYS A 24 -6.46 -10.54 10.13
N LEU A 25 -6.69 -9.25 9.89
CA LEU A 25 -8.01 -8.72 9.54
C LEU A 25 -8.55 -9.34 8.24
N LEU A 26 -7.69 -9.55 7.24
CA LEU A 26 -8.08 -10.21 6.00
C LEU A 26 -8.48 -11.67 6.25
N ASN A 27 -7.77 -12.38 7.13
CA ASN A 27 -8.09 -13.75 7.47
C ASN A 27 -9.39 -13.88 8.29
N GLU A 28 -9.66 -12.92 9.19
CA GLU A 28 -10.93 -12.85 9.92
C GLU A 28 -12.14 -12.66 8.99
N ARG A 29 -11.96 -11.96 7.86
CA ARG A 29 -13.00 -11.77 6.82
C ARG A 29 -13.11 -12.95 5.85
N HIS A 30 -12.03 -13.70 5.66
CA HIS A 30 -11.93 -14.85 4.77
C HIS A 30 -11.42 -16.07 5.54
N PRO A 31 -12.28 -16.68 6.39
CA PRO A 31 -11.90 -17.81 7.22
C PRO A 31 -11.59 -19.08 6.42
N ASP A 32 -12.01 -19.13 5.14
CA ASP A 32 -11.68 -20.17 4.17
C ASP A 32 -10.22 -20.13 3.72
N TRP A 33 -9.54 -18.98 3.85
CA TRP A 33 -8.14 -18.86 3.50
C TRP A 33 -7.26 -19.18 4.70
N CYS A 34 -6.12 -19.83 4.47
CA CYS A 34 -5.11 -19.91 5.50
C CYS A 34 -4.42 -18.56 5.68
N TYR A 35 -3.93 -18.28 6.89
CA TYR A 35 -3.24 -17.03 7.21
C TYR A 35 -2.03 -16.74 6.30
N ALA A 36 -1.34 -17.78 5.82
CA ALA A 36 -0.23 -17.63 4.87
C ALA A 36 -0.69 -17.03 3.53
N THR A 37 -1.84 -17.46 3.01
CA THR A 37 -2.47 -16.89 1.81
C THR A 37 -2.78 -15.41 2.03
N CYS A 38 -3.35 -15.05 3.18
CA CYS A 38 -3.67 -13.66 3.51
C CYS A 38 -2.40 -12.78 3.56
N ARG A 39 -1.31 -13.26 4.17
CA ARG A 39 -0.02 -12.55 4.17
C ARG A 39 0.51 -12.30 2.76
N ASN A 40 0.56 -13.35 1.93
CA ASN A 40 1.04 -13.25 0.56
C ASN A 40 0.21 -12.26 -0.28
N ARG A 41 -1.11 -12.25 -0.09
CA ARG A 41 -2.01 -11.30 -0.75
C ARG A 41 -1.72 -9.86 -0.34
N ILE A 42 -1.61 -9.59 0.96
CA ILE A 42 -1.28 -8.24 1.47
C ILE A 42 0.07 -7.77 0.92
N ASP A 43 1.09 -8.63 0.93
CA ASP A 43 2.41 -8.29 0.40
C ASP A 43 2.37 -7.96 -1.10
N ASN A 44 1.67 -8.78 -1.89
CA ASN A 44 1.55 -8.55 -3.33
C ASN A 44 0.76 -7.28 -3.66
N TRP A 45 -0.35 -7.04 -2.96
CA TRP A 45 -1.13 -5.82 -3.18
C TRP A 45 -0.38 -4.56 -2.76
N LEU A 46 0.38 -4.60 -1.66
CA LEU A 46 1.23 -3.47 -1.26
C LEU A 46 2.32 -3.19 -2.27
N LYS A 47 3.05 -4.23 -2.74
CA LYS A 47 4.06 -4.07 -3.79
C LYS A 47 3.48 -3.46 -5.07
N LEU A 48 2.30 -3.92 -5.47
CA LEU A 48 1.62 -3.39 -6.64
C LEU A 48 1.23 -1.93 -6.46
N ALA A 49 0.65 -1.57 -5.31
CA ALA A 49 0.26 -0.20 -5.00
C ALA A 49 1.48 0.74 -4.96
N GLU A 50 2.57 0.32 -4.32
CA GLU A 50 3.83 1.06 -4.24
C GLU A 50 4.46 1.23 -5.63
N PHE A 51 4.45 0.19 -6.46
CA PHE A 51 4.94 0.27 -7.84
C PHE A 51 4.14 1.26 -8.69
N MET A 52 2.79 1.25 -8.57
CA MET A 52 1.94 2.21 -9.27
C MET A 52 2.17 3.65 -8.80
N LEU A 53 2.55 3.85 -7.54
CA LEU A 53 2.87 5.17 -6.99
C LEU A 53 4.28 5.65 -7.35
N CYS A 54 5.20 4.73 -7.62
CA CYS A 54 6.62 5.07 -7.84
C CYS A 54 6.81 6.07 -8.99
N LEU A 55 6.15 5.86 -10.14
CA LEU A 55 6.24 6.75 -11.29
C LEU A 55 5.66 8.16 -11.02
N PRO A 56 4.39 8.31 -10.61
CA PRO A 56 3.81 9.63 -10.36
C PRO A 56 4.46 10.35 -9.18
N MET A 57 4.95 9.64 -8.15
CA MET A 57 5.70 10.26 -7.06
C MET A 57 7.02 10.81 -7.56
N ARG A 58 7.79 10.03 -8.34
CA ARG A 58 9.04 10.51 -8.94
C ARG A 58 8.80 11.75 -9.80
N ASP A 59 7.80 11.71 -10.68
CA ASP A 59 7.50 12.85 -11.55
C ASP A 59 7.06 14.09 -10.76
N ALA A 60 6.31 13.92 -9.66
CA ALA A 60 5.93 15.02 -8.77
C ALA A 60 7.15 15.62 -8.03
N PHE A 61 8.01 14.78 -7.45
CA PHE A 61 9.20 15.26 -6.73
C PHE A 61 10.28 15.82 -7.67
N ASP A 62 10.41 15.31 -8.89
CA ASP A 62 11.31 15.85 -9.91
C ASP A 62 10.79 17.19 -10.48
N ALA A 63 9.47 17.42 -10.48
CA ALA A 63 8.88 18.69 -10.89
C ALA A 63 9.14 19.81 -9.86
N ASP A 64 9.15 19.50 -8.56
CA ASP A 64 9.44 20.45 -7.48
C ASP A 64 10.89 20.99 -7.52
N GLY A 65 11.82 20.24 -8.13
CA GLY A 65 13.22 20.66 -8.31
C GLY A 65 13.43 21.79 -9.32
N LYS A 66 12.40 22.14 -10.12
CA LYS A 66 12.50 23.22 -11.12
C LYS A 66 11.96 24.57 -10.65
N GLU A 67 11.21 24.63 -9.54
CA GLU A 67 10.61 25.89 -9.05
C GLU A 67 11.53 26.67 -8.09
N ILE A 68 12.59 26.04 -7.56
CA ILE A 68 13.58 26.70 -6.67
C ILE A 68 14.78 27.32 -7.41
N ALA A 69 14.78 27.29 -8.74
CA ALA A 69 15.84 27.83 -9.60
C ALA A 69 15.31 28.82 -10.65
N GLY A 70 14.20 29.50 -10.34
CA GLY A 70 13.61 30.59 -11.14
C GLY A 70 13.83 31.95 -10.49
#